data_AF-A0A0Q9ESA0-F1
#
_entry.id   AF-A0A0Q9ESA0-F1
#
_cell.length_a   1.000
_cell.length_b   1.000
_cell.length_c   1.000
_cell.angle_alpha   90.00
_cell.angle_beta   90.00
_cell.angle_gamma   90.00
#
_symmetry.space_group_name_H-M   'P 1'
#
loop_
_entity.id
_entity.type
_entity.pdbx_description
1 polymer ?
#
loop_
_entity_poly.entity_id
_entity_poly.type
_entity_poly.pdbx_seq_one_letter_code
_entity_poly.pdbx_strand_id
1 'polypeptide(L)' 'MGKPRAQLESELALLEAEHQRLRRSPTMFRDIEDHVDALAFDADPADWDWLFAQLEDMMTRNEIR' A
#
# COMPACT_ATOMS: atom_id res chain seq x y z
N MET A 1 10.76 15.50 -6.50
CA MET A 1 9.83 14.99 -7.53
C MET A 1 9.24 13.74 -6.93
N GLY A 2 7.93 13.72 -6.67
CA GLY A 2 7.26 12.49 -6.25
C GLY A 2 7.31 11.44 -7.36
N LYS A 3 7.16 10.16 -7.00
CA LYS A 3 7.01 9.08 -7.96
C LYS A 3 5.79 9.32 -8.84
N PRO A 4 5.86 8.98 -10.14
CA PRO A 4 4.69 9.05 -11.01
C PRO A 4 3.64 8.03 -10.55
N ARG A 5 2.36 8.38 -10.70
CA ARG A 5 1.21 7.55 -10.29
C ARG A 5 1.29 6.09 -10.78
N ALA A 6 1.72 5.86 -12.02
CA ALA A 6 1.87 4.50 -12.58
C ALA A 6 2.87 3.63 -11.78
N GLN A 7 3.86 4.26 -11.16
CA GLN A 7 4.81 3.55 -10.29
C GLN A 7 4.17 3.24 -8.93
N LEU A 8 3.40 4.17 -8.36
CA LEU A 8 2.62 3.94 -7.13
C LEU A 8 1.59 2.82 -7.32
N GLU A 9 0.91 2.77 -8.46
CA GLU A 9 -0.03 1.70 -8.83
C GLU A 9 0.67 0.33 -8.87
N SER A 10 1.87 0.27 -9.43
CA SER A 10 2.65 -0.97 -9.50
C SER A 10 3.08 -1.43 -8.11
N GLU A 11 3.52 -0.50 -7.25
CA GLU A 11 3.92 -0.79 -5.87
C GLU A 11 2.73 -1.20 -4.99
N LEU A 12 1.56 -0.58 -5.16
CA LEU A 12 0.30 -1.00 -4.52
C LEU A 12 -0.10 -2.43 -4.90
N ALA A 13 0.00 -2.78 -6.19
CA ALA A 13 -0.30 -4.14 -6.65
C ALA A 13 0.64 -5.19 -6.05
N LEU A 14 1.93 -4.84 -5.87
CA LEU A 14 2.89 -5.69 -5.18
C LEU A 14 2.52 -5.84 -3.70
N LEU A 15 2.20 -4.75 -3.01
CA LEU A 15 1.76 -4.77 -1.62
C LEU A 15 0.50 -5.64 -1.43
N GLU A 16 -0.48 -5.52 -2.33
CA GLU A 16 -1.71 -6.34 -2.27
C GLU A 16 -1.41 -7.85 -2.48
N ALA A 17 -0.51 -8.18 -3.41
CA ALA A 17 -0.07 -9.56 -3.63
C ALA A 17 0.71 -10.11 -2.43
N GLU A 18 1.55 -9.29 -1.81
CA GLU A 18 2.32 -9.66 -0.62
C GLU A 18 1.46 -9.71 0.64
N HIS A 19 0.37 -8.94 0.72
CA HIS A 19 -0.52 -8.89 1.89
C HIS A 19 -1.02 -10.29 2.30
N GLN A 20 -1.35 -11.16 1.33
CA GLN A 20 -1.73 -12.54 1.62
C GLN A 20 -0.59 -13.39 2.21
N ARG A 21 0.65 -13.16 1.77
CA ARG A 21 1.84 -13.80 2.32
C ARG A 21 2.14 -13.25 3.71
N LEU A 22 2.04 -11.94 3.88
CA LEU A 22 2.28 -11.21 5.12
C LEU A 22 1.25 -11.55 6.19
N ARG A 23 -0.02 -11.87 5.86
CA ARG A 23 -1.03 -12.37 6.83
C ARG A 23 -0.57 -13.56 7.67
N ARG A 24 0.41 -14.32 7.20
CA ARG A 24 0.98 -15.47 7.93
C ARG A 24 2.26 -15.13 8.70
N SER A 25 2.75 -13.90 8.58
CA SER A 25 3.94 -13.40 9.26
C SER A 25 3.58 -12.86 10.65
N PRO A 26 4.36 -13.18 11.70
CA PRO A 26 4.20 -12.53 13.01
C PRO A 26 4.55 -11.04 12.98
N THR A 27 5.25 -10.56 11.94
CA THR A 27 5.61 -9.14 11.74
C THR A 27 4.71 -8.42 10.73
N MET A 28 3.62 -9.05 10.27
CA MET A 28 2.71 -8.55 9.23
C MET A 28 2.45 -7.05 9.31
N PHE A 29 2.02 -6.59 10.49
CA PHE A 29 1.58 -5.22 10.69
C PHE A 29 2.71 -4.22 10.42
N ARG A 30 3.90 -4.52 10.95
CA ARG A 30 5.10 -3.69 10.77
C ARG A 30 5.54 -3.67 9.31
N ASP A 31 5.53 -4.82 8.65
CA ASP A 31 5.98 -4.93 7.25
C ASP A 31 5.03 -4.15 6.31
N ILE A 32 3.72 -4.16 6.59
CA ILE A 32 2.73 -3.37 5.84
C ILE A 32 2.89 -1.87 6.12
N GLU A 33 3.05 -1.50 7.39
CA GLU A 33 3.25 -0.11 7.82
C GLU A 33 4.49 0.50 7.14
N ASP A 34 5.63 -0.21 7.15
CA ASP A 34 6.86 0.24 6.50
C ASP A 34 6.68 0.46 4.98
N HIS A 35 5.88 -0.38 4.30
CA HIS A 35 5.58 -0.21 2.87
C HIS A 35 4.62 0.95 2.59
N VAL A 36 3.61 1.14 3.44
CA VAL A 36 2.67 2.26 3.32
C VAL A 36 3.39 3.58 3.55
N ASP A 37 4.27 3.65 4.55
CA ASP A 37 5.08 4.84 4.83
C ASP A 37 6.01 5.17 3.66
N ALA A 38 6.65 4.16 3.06
CA ALA A 38 7.48 4.35 1.88
C ALA A 38 6.66 4.89 0.68
N LEU A 39 5.48 4.32 0.43
CA LEU A 39 4.55 4.78 -0.61
C LEU A 39 4.10 6.23 -0.40
N ALA A 40 3.72 6.57 0.83
CA ALA A 40 3.26 7.91 1.18
C ALA A 40 4.39 8.95 1.11
N PHE A 41 5.59 8.58 1.56
CA PHE A 41 6.78 9.44 1.51
C PHE A 41 7.19 9.76 0.07
N ASP A 42 7.13 8.77 -0.82
CA ASP A 42 7.54 8.92 -2.22
C ASP A 42 6.42 9.50 -3.12
N ALA A 43 5.18 9.55 -2.67
CA ALA A 43 4.06 10.06 -3.46
C ALA A 43 4.06 11.58 -3.61
N ASP A 44 3.65 12.05 -4.79
CA ASP A 44 3.34 13.48 -4.98
C ASP A 44 2.14 13.87 -4.10
N PRO A 45 2.17 15.02 -3.40
CA PRO A 45 1.04 15.49 -2.60
C PRO A 45 -0.29 15.54 -3.36
N ALA A 46 -0.28 15.75 -4.67
CA ALA A 46 -1.49 15.74 -5.49
C ALA A 46 -2.14 14.35 -5.62
N ASP A 47 -1.40 13.27 -5.36
CA ASP A 47 -1.86 11.89 -5.44
C ASP A 47 -2.12 11.27 -4.06
N TRP A 48 -1.90 11.99 -2.94
CA TRP A 48 -2.08 11.47 -1.58
C TRP A 48 -3.51 10.98 -1.32
N ASP A 49 -4.51 11.79 -1.67
CA ASP A 49 -5.93 11.42 -1.46
C ASP A 49 -6.28 10.14 -2.22
N TRP A 50 -5.75 9.98 -3.43
CA TRP A 50 -5.95 8.75 -4.21
C TRP A 50 -5.23 7.56 -3.57
N LEU A 51 -3.98 7.73 -3.14
CA LEU A 51 -3.19 6.68 -2.52
C LEU A 51 -3.87 6.14 -1.25
N PHE A 52 -4.34 7.03 -0.37
CA PHE A 52 -5.05 6.64 0.85
C PHE A 52 -6.35 5.89 0.52
N ALA A 53 -7.12 6.33 -0.47
CA ALA A 53 -8.32 5.62 -0.90
C ALA A 53 -8.02 4.21 -1.44
N GLN A 54 -6.91 4.01 -2.16
CA GLN A 54 -6.51 2.68 -2.63
C GLN A 54 -6.09 1.76 -1.47
N LEU A 55 -5.36 2.29 -0.49
CA LEU A 55 -4.95 1.53 0.69
C LEU A 55 -6.14 1.12 1.55
N GLU A 56 -7.09 2.02 1.77
CA GLU A 56 -8.33 1.73 2.50
C GLU A 56 -9.17 0.65 1.80
N ASP A 57 -9.33 0.75 0.47
CA ASP A 57 -10.03 -0.27 -0.33
C ASP A 57 -9.30 -1.63 -0.28
N MET A 58 -7.97 -1.63 -0.39
CA MET A 58 -7.15 -2.85 -0.25
C MET A 58 -7.37 -3.52 1.12
N MET A 59 -7.30 -2.76 2.20
CA MET A 59 -7.51 -3.28 3.56
C MET A 59 -8.93 -3.85 3.71
N THR A 60 -9.95 -3.10 3.29
CA THR A 60 -11.36 -3.51 3.36
C THR A 60 -11.62 -4.80 2.58
N ARG A 61 -11.12 -4.90 1.34
CA ARG A 61 -11.26 -6.12 0.51
C ARG A 61 -10.58 -7.33 1.12
N ASN A 62 -9.50 -7.12 1.87
CA ASN A 62 -8.73 -8.18 2.53
C ASN A 62 -9.25 -8.54 3.93
N GLU A 63 -10.05 -7.69 4.60
CA GLU A 63 -10.75 -8.02 5.85
C GLU A 63 -12.00 -8.89 5.61
N ILE A 64 -12.64 -8.76 4.44
CA ILE A 64 -13.87 -9.48 4.07
C ILE A 64 -13.59 -10.94 3.63
N ARG A 65 -12.32 -11.34 3.47
CA ARG A 65 -11.89 -12.71 3.09
C ARG A 65 -11.13 -13.44 4.20
#